data_AF-A0A1Y1YXP8-F1
#
_entry.id   AF-A0A1Y1YXP8-F1
#
_cell.length_a   1.000
_cell.length_b   1.000
_cell.length_c   1.000
_cell.angle_alpha   90.00
_cell.angle_beta   90.00
_cell.angle_gamma   90.00
#
_symmetry.space_group_name_H-M   'P 1'
#
loop_
_entity.id
_entity.type
_entity.pdbx_description
1 polymer ?
#
loop_
_entity_poly.entity_id
_entity_poly.type
_entity_poly.pdbx_seq_one_letter_code
_entity_poly.pdbx_strand_id
1 'polypeptide(L)'
;MPSAIIDLPVLPSELRLLRSSEQPKKIVTESAQDFLKTETLHRRAAIPKSTVSEAPKEKKPLMTRIKDELVHYWHGTKLLALEVKISTKLLLKMVTGFSLSRREQRQLQRTTKDLTRLVPFLIFVIVPFMELLLPVALKLFPNMLPSTYESKSQAEEKRKKLMRVRIEMAKYLRETVAEKVASSDDSDAVKAAKEFGELFKKVRKTGVPASTQEVMNVAKQLEDELTLDNLSRPQIVSMCRFLGINSFGTDNFLRYQIRNKMRYLKADDRMIYAEGIETLTNDELQTACLARGIRTLGLSPERMRFELSQWLDLHLRHKVPSSILILSRAFSISDQVPGWTPDALQATLSSLPENLVHETELNVSEASGSSNPKQKLDVIAEQEAMIANELQEEKEEAEKRKKLEGKSRAKNTKDDGKKDA
;
A
#
# COMPACT_ATOMS: atom_id res chain seq x y z
N MET A 1 47.13 7.75 37.28
CA MET A 1 45.95 7.40 38.12
C MET A 1 44.70 7.61 37.28
N PRO A 2 43.73 6.69 37.34
CA PRO A 2 43.18 6.06 36.14
C PRO A 2 41.85 6.63 35.63
N SER A 3 41.61 6.31 34.36
CA SER A 3 40.38 6.30 33.57
C SER A 3 39.21 5.59 34.24
N ALA A 4 38.06 6.27 34.35
CA ALA A 4 36.77 5.66 34.69
C ALA A 4 35.93 5.46 33.43
N ILE A 5 35.94 4.22 32.95
CA ILE A 5 35.05 3.65 31.95
C ILE A 5 33.68 3.52 32.63
N ILE A 6 32.63 4.10 32.02
CA ILE A 6 31.25 3.93 32.48
C ILE A 6 30.72 2.64 31.85
N ASP A 7 30.45 1.65 32.70
CA ASP A 7 29.90 0.34 32.37
C ASP A 7 28.53 0.44 31.69
N LEU A 8 28.42 -0.15 30.50
CA LEU A 8 27.16 -0.48 29.84
C LEU A 8 26.60 -1.79 30.43
N PRO A 9 25.28 -1.91 30.67
CA PRO A 9 24.72 -3.13 31.24
C PRO A 9 24.83 -4.30 30.24
N VAL A 10 25.58 -5.31 30.67
CA VAL A 10 25.73 -6.63 30.02
C VAL A 10 24.38 -7.35 30.01
N LEU A 11 23.95 -7.79 28.83
CA LEU A 11 22.77 -8.63 28.65
C LEU A 11 22.93 -10.00 29.37
N PRO A 12 21.88 -10.56 30.00
CA PRO A 12 21.98 -11.85 30.68
C PRO A 12 22.31 -13.02 29.75
N SER A 13 23.22 -13.89 30.21
CA SER A 13 23.88 -15.00 29.52
C SER A 13 23.02 -16.24 29.22
N GLU A 14 21.69 -16.14 29.17
CA GLU A 14 20.77 -17.29 29.04
C GLU A 14 20.43 -17.68 27.57
N LEU A 15 21.21 -17.20 26.59
CA LEU A 15 20.95 -17.44 25.16
C LEU A 15 22.04 -18.23 24.41
N ARG A 16 22.70 -19.17 25.09
CA ARG A 16 23.56 -20.17 24.43
C ARG A 16 23.30 -21.57 24.96
N LEU A 17 23.22 -22.50 24.01
CA LEU A 17 23.03 -23.96 24.12
C LEU A 17 21.53 -24.33 24.16
N LEU A 18 20.92 -24.86 23.09
CA LEU A 18 21.21 -26.20 22.58
C LEU A 18 21.15 -26.27 21.05
N ARG A 19 22.33 -26.48 20.45
CA ARG A 19 22.47 -27.25 19.20
C ARG A 19 22.56 -28.71 19.63
N SER A 20 21.49 -29.47 19.50
CA SER A 20 21.54 -30.94 19.63
C SER A 20 21.06 -31.58 18.34
N SER A 21 21.97 -32.32 17.72
CA SER A 21 21.75 -33.24 16.62
C SER A 21 21.17 -34.55 17.17
N GLU A 22 19.85 -34.67 17.22
CA GLU A 22 19.18 -35.97 17.34
C GLU A 22 17.94 -35.99 16.44
N GLN A 23 17.92 -36.91 15.48
CA GLN A 23 16.73 -37.19 14.68
C GLN A 23 15.69 -37.93 15.54
N PRO A 24 14.42 -37.50 15.60
CA PRO A 24 13.40 -38.29 16.24
C PRO A 24 12.87 -39.39 15.31
N LYS A 25 12.95 -40.62 15.81
CA LYS A 25 12.36 -41.84 15.25
C LYS A 25 10.83 -41.73 15.10
N LYS A 26 10.33 -42.38 14.05
CA LYS A 26 8.92 -42.61 13.69
C LYS A 26 8.05 -43.07 14.87
N ILE A 27 7.28 -42.19 15.50
CA ILE A 27 6.18 -42.57 16.41
C ILE A 27 4.87 -41.77 16.15
N VAL A 28 4.85 -40.78 15.26
CA VAL A 28 3.68 -39.87 15.11
C VAL A 28 2.77 -40.21 13.92
N THR A 29 2.96 -41.35 13.23
CA THR A 29 2.19 -41.65 12.01
C THR A 29 0.84 -42.35 12.23
N GLU A 30 0.54 -42.90 13.41
CA GLU A 30 -0.74 -43.59 13.63
C GLU A 30 -1.83 -42.68 14.22
N SER A 31 -1.50 -41.77 15.14
CA SER A 31 -2.51 -40.89 15.77
C SER A 31 -3.09 -39.83 14.83
N ALA A 32 -2.34 -39.42 13.79
CA ALA A 32 -2.83 -38.49 12.77
C ALA A 32 -3.76 -39.15 11.75
N GLN A 33 -3.58 -40.46 11.49
CA GLN A 33 -4.43 -41.20 10.54
C GLN A 33 -5.78 -41.59 11.15
N ASP A 34 -5.83 -41.82 12.46
CA ASP A 34 -7.10 -42.09 13.16
C ASP A 34 -7.96 -40.84 13.35
N PHE A 35 -7.35 -39.67 13.50
CA PHE A 35 -8.07 -38.38 13.46
C PHE A 35 -8.65 -38.07 12.06
N LEU A 36 -7.91 -38.40 10.98
CA LEU A 36 -8.38 -38.22 9.60
C LEU A 36 -9.46 -39.23 9.19
N LYS A 37 -9.46 -40.45 9.74
CA LYS A 37 -10.50 -41.47 9.48
C LYS A 37 -11.80 -41.18 10.23
N THR A 38 -11.73 -40.65 11.45
CA THR A 38 -12.93 -40.27 12.23
C THR A 38 -13.61 -39.02 11.66
N GLU A 39 -12.85 -38.06 11.10
CA GLU A 39 -13.43 -36.91 10.38
C GLU A 39 -14.05 -37.29 9.02
N THR A 40 -13.51 -38.30 8.32
CA THR A 40 -13.99 -38.71 7.00
C THR A 40 -15.20 -39.64 7.03
N LEU A 41 -15.39 -40.42 8.11
CA LEU A 41 -16.59 -41.24 8.30
C LEU A 41 -17.83 -40.41 8.71
N HIS A 42 -17.65 -39.29 9.42
CA HIS A 42 -18.76 -38.38 9.74
C HIS A 42 -19.16 -37.44 8.59
N ARG A 43 -18.37 -37.37 7.51
CA ARG A 43 -18.66 -36.50 6.36
C ARG A 43 -19.49 -37.15 5.25
N ARG A 44 -19.77 -38.45 5.33
CA ARG A 44 -20.41 -39.22 4.24
C ARG A 44 -21.84 -39.68 4.46
N ALA A 45 -22.48 -39.30 5.57
CA ALA A 45 -23.91 -39.58 5.79
C ALA A 45 -24.69 -38.29 6.10
N ALA A 46 -25.69 -38.02 5.25
CA ALA A 46 -26.76 -37.03 5.39
C ALA A 46 -26.38 -35.54 5.29
N ILE A 47 -26.35 -35.06 4.04
CA ILE A 47 -26.65 -33.67 3.70
C ILE A 47 -28.18 -33.55 3.59
N PRO A 48 -28.91 -32.95 4.54
CA PRO A 48 -30.15 -32.28 4.17
C PRO A 48 -29.76 -31.02 3.39
N LYS A 49 -30.24 -30.91 2.14
CA LYS A 49 -30.11 -29.71 1.32
C LYS A 49 -30.76 -28.53 2.04
N SER A 50 -30.00 -27.73 2.78
CA SER A 50 -30.43 -26.39 3.18
C SER A 50 -30.17 -25.43 2.02
N THR A 51 -31.14 -25.35 1.11
CA THR A 51 -31.37 -24.13 0.34
C THR A 51 -31.48 -22.99 1.34
N VAL A 52 -30.45 -22.14 1.43
CA VAL A 52 -30.58 -20.82 2.08
C VAL A 52 -31.46 -20.00 1.15
N SER A 53 -32.77 -20.15 1.35
CA SER A 53 -33.74 -19.12 1.01
C SER A 53 -33.37 -17.92 1.87
N GLU A 54 -32.85 -16.86 1.25
CA GLU A 54 -32.92 -15.53 1.85
C GLU A 54 -34.41 -15.24 2.08
N ALA A 55 -34.87 -15.41 3.32
CA ALA A 55 -36.18 -14.96 3.73
C ALA A 55 -36.32 -13.49 3.32
N PRO A 56 -37.40 -13.10 2.61
CA PRO A 56 -37.57 -11.71 2.22
C PRO A 56 -37.68 -10.91 3.50
N LYS A 57 -36.69 -10.03 3.75
CA LYS A 57 -36.79 -9.03 4.83
C LYS A 57 -38.10 -8.30 4.63
N GLU A 58 -39.07 -8.55 5.50
CA GLU A 58 -40.37 -7.89 5.45
C GLU A 58 -40.13 -6.40 5.32
N LYS A 59 -40.65 -5.82 4.24
CA LYS A 59 -40.41 -4.42 3.97
C LYS A 59 -41.16 -3.65 5.05
N LYS A 60 -40.45 -3.15 6.08
CA LYS A 60 -40.99 -2.22 7.07
C LYS A 60 -41.91 -1.20 6.36
N PRO A 61 -43.04 -0.79 6.96
CA PRO A 61 -43.98 0.13 6.32
C PRO A 61 -43.26 1.37 5.78
N LEU A 62 -43.67 1.88 4.61
CA LEU A 62 -43.04 3.04 3.96
C LEU A 62 -42.89 4.23 4.92
N MET A 63 -43.90 4.47 5.76
CA MET A 63 -43.86 5.51 6.79
C MET A 63 -42.81 5.29 7.88
N THR A 64 -42.57 4.04 8.29
CA THR A 64 -41.54 3.70 9.27
C THR A 64 -40.14 3.86 8.66
N ARG A 65 -39.98 3.52 7.37
CA ARG A 65 -38.73 3.75 6.63
C ARG A 65 -38.42 5.23 6.47
N ILE A 66 -39.40 6.04 6.07
CA ILE A 66 -39.22 7.49 5.92
C ILE A 66 -38.89 8.14 7.28
N LYS A 67 -39.55 7.73 8.37
CA LYS A 67 -39.21 8.20 9.71
C LYS A 67 -37.81 7.78 10.14
N ASP A 68 -37.45 6.51 9.95
CA ASP A 68 -36.12 5.98 10.27
C ASP A 68 -35.03 6.72 9.47
N GLU A 69 -35.29 7.02 8.19
CA GLU A 69 -34.40 7.78 7.31
C GLU A 69 -34.28 9.24 7.74
N LEU A 70 -35.37 9.94 8.02
CA LEU A 70 -35.35 11.33 8.50
C LEU A 70 -34.63 11.48 9.85
N VAL A 71 -34.89 10.57 10.79
CA VAL A 71 -34.17 10.53 12.08
C VAL A 71 -32.68 10.28 11.85
N HIS A 72 -32.33 9.38 10.92
CA HIS A 72 -30.95 9.14 10.52
C HIS A 72 -30.29 10.39 9.91
N TYR A 73 -30.99 11.16 9.06
CA TYR A 73 -30.49 12.42 8.51
C TYR A 73 -30.33 13.50 9.59
N TRP A 74 -31.26 13.59 10.54
CA TRP A 74 -31.15 14.52 11.67
C TRP A 74 -29.95 14.22 12.56
N HIS A 75 -29.72 12.95 12.89
CA HIS A 75 -28.53 12.54 13.65
C HIS A 75 -27.24 12.76 12.87
N GLY A 76 -27.21 12.46 11.56
CA GLY A 76 -26.06 12.67 10.70
C GLY A 76 -25.68 14.15 10.55
N THR A 77 -26.66 15.03 10.35
CA THR A 77 -26.44 16.49 10.27
C THR A 77 -25.97 17.08 11.59
N LYS A 78 -26.53 16.63 12.73
CA LYS A 78 -26.05 17.03 14.06
C LYS A 78 -24.61 16.59 14.31
N LEU A 79 -24.26 15.36 13.91
CA LEU A 79 -22.90 14.84 14.02
C LEU A 79 -21.92 15.68 13.18
N LEU A 80 -22.26 15.95 11.91
CA LEU A 80 -21.46 16.78 11.03
C LEU A 80 -21.25 18.20 11.60
N ALA A 81 -22.29 18.83 12.13
CA ALA A 81 -22.19 20.15 12.75
C ALA A 81 -21.21 20.16 13.94
N LEU A 82 -21.23 19.10 14.75
CA LEU A 82 -20.28 18.91 15.85
C LEU A 82 -18.84 18.75 15.33
N GLU A 83 -18.65 17.94 14.29
CA GLU A 83 -17.35 17.72 13.66
C GLU A 83 -16.77 19.00 13.03
N VAL A 84 -17.62 19.82 12.39
CA VAL A 84 -17.23 21.13 11.85
C VAL A 84 -16.78 22.06 12.98
N LYS A 85 -17.53 22.13 14.09
CA LYS A 85 -17.17 22.95 15.25
C LYS A 85 -15.84 22.53 15.89
N ILE A 86 -15.57 21.23 16.00
CA ILE A 86 -14.29 20.73 16.51
C ILE A 86 -13.17 21.10 15.54
N SER A 87 -13.39 20.89 14.24
CA SER A 87 -12.39 21.13 13.20
C SER A 87 -12.03 22.61 13.06
N THR A 88 -12.98 23.53 13.21
CA THR A 88 -12.67 24.98 13.23
C THR A 88 -11.78 25.36 14.42
N LYS A 89 -12.01 24.77 15.60
CA LYS A 89 -11.12 24.95 16.77
C LYS A 89 -9.72 24.41 16.51
N LEU A 90 -9.60 23.23 15.88
CA LEU A 90 -8.30 22.64 15.54
C LEU A 90 -7.56 23.44 14.47
N LEU A 91 -8.28 23.97 13.48
CA LEU A 91 -7.73 24.85 12.46
C LEU A 91 -7.21 26.14 13.10
N LEU A 92 -7.98 26.74 14.02
CA LEU A 92 -7.52 27.92 14.78
C LEU A 92 -6.27 27.60 15.59
N LYS A 93 -6.23 26.47 16.30
CA LYS A 93 -5.05 25.98 17.04
C LYS A 93 -3.81 25.88 16.15
N MET A 94 -3.97 25.33 14.94
CA MET A 94 -2.89 25.23 13.94
C MET A 94 -2.44 26.61 13.44
N VAL A 95 -3.36 27.52 13.12
CA VAL A 95 -3.04 28.88 12.65
C VAL A 95 -2.36 29.70 13.75
N THR A 96 -2.69 29.46 15.02
CA THR A 96 -2.00 30.07 16.16
C THR A 96 -0.61 29.48 16.46
N GLY A 97 -0.14 28.50 15.67
CA GLY A 97 1.22 27.95 15.76
C GLY A 97 1.39 26.73 16.67
N PHE A 98 0.32 26.17 17.23
CA PHE A 98 0.40 24.93 18.01
C PHE A 98 0.39 23.70 17.09
N SER A 99 1.19 22.69 17.43
CA SER A 99 1.13 21.40 16.77
C SER A 99 -0.16 20.64 17.14
N LEU A 100 -0.71 19.93 16.16
CA LEU A 100 -1.82 19.03 16.38
C LEU A 100 -1.31 17.65 16.75
N SER A 101 -1.99 16.97 17.68
CA SER A 101 -1.77 15.53 17.87
C SER A 101 -2.20 14.76 16.61
N ARG A 102 -1.73 13.52 16.48
CA ARG A 102 -2.11 12.65 15.37
C ARG A 102 -3.63 12.46 15.28
N ARG A 103 -4.32 12.39 16.43
CA ARG A 103 -5.78 12.29 16.50
C ARG A 103 -6.46 13.55 16.00
N GLU A 104 -5.99 14.71 16.43
CA GLU A 104 -6.52 16.00 15.99
C GLU A 104 -6.33 16.20 14.48
N GLN A 105 -5.15 15.89 13.95
CA GLN A 105 -4.87 15.99 12.52
C GLN A 105 -5.77 15.07 11.68
N ARG A 106 -5.98 13.82 12.13
CA ARG A 106 -6.88 12.89 11.44
C ARG A 106 -8.34 13.33 11.48
N GLN A 107 -8.78 13.86 12.63
CA GLN A 107 -10.14 14.39 12.74
C GLN A 107 -10.35 15.55 11.76
N LEU A 108 -9.41 16.49 11.72
CA LEU A 108 -9.44 17.61 10.77
C LEU A 108 -9.47 17.11 9.31
N GLN A 109 -8.61 16.15 8.95
CA GLN A 109 -8.58 15.58 7.59
C GLN A 109 -9.89 14.86 7.23
N ARG A 110 -10.49 14.11 8.18
CA ARG A 110 -11.78 13.44 7.98
C ARG A 110 -12.88 14.45 7.72
N THR A 111 -13.02 15.46 8.58
CA THR A 111 -14.06 16.49 8.44
C THR A 111 -13.86 17.31 7.17
N THR A 112 -12.62 17.66 6.80
CA THR A 112 -12.34 18.32 5.52
C THR A 112 -12.75 17.46 4.33
N LYS A 113 -12.49 16.14 4.38
CA LYS A 113 -12.88 15.20 3.32
C LYS A 113 -14.41 15.03 3.24
N ASP A 114 -15.09 14.97 4.38
CA ASP A 114 -16.55 14.86 4.41
C ASP A 114 -17.20 16.18 3.95
N LEU A 115 -16.60 17.34 4.24
CA LEU A 115 -17.05 18.64 3.74
C LEU A 115 -16.86 18.77 2.22
N THR A 116 -15.71 18.37 1.66
CA THR A 116 -15.50 18.42 0.20
C THR A 116 -16.44 17.48 -0.56
N ARG A 117 -16.84 16.36 0.05
CA ARG A 117 -17.87 15.46 -0.48
C ARG A 117 -19.28 16.03 -0.40
N LEU A 118 -19.54 16.90 0.58
CA LEU A 118 -20.83 17.56 0.77
C LEU A 118 -21.04 18.74 -0.20
N VAL A 119 -19.97 19.40 -0.64
CA VAL A 119 -20.06 20.55 -1.57
C VAL A 119 -20.88 20.21 -2.84
N PRO A 120 -20.64 19.09 -3.56
CA PRO A 120 -21.50 18.68 -4.65
C PRO A 120 -22.96 18.44 -4.22
N PHE A 121 -23.19 17.87 -3.04
CA PHE A 121 -24.54 17.60 -2.51
C PHE A 121 -25.34 18.89 -2.23
N LEU A 122 -24.68 19.95 -1.74
CA LEU A 122 -25.33 21.24 -1.47
C LEU A 122 -25.96 21.85 -2.74
N ILE A 123 -25.33 21.65 -3.90
CA ILE A 123 -25.85 22.11 -5.20
C ILE A 123 -27.19 21.43 -5.53
N PHE A 124 -27.34 20.14 -5.20
CA PHE A 124 -28.60 19.40 -5.43
C PHE A 124 -29.75 19.88 -4.54
N VAL A 125 -29.45 20.44 -3.37
CA VAL A 125 -30.45 20.99 -2.44
C VAL A 125 -30.88 22.40 -2.84
N ILE A 126 -29.94 23.22 -3.33
CA ILE A 126 -30.21 24.62 -3.70
C ILE A 126 -30.96 24.72 -5.03
N VAL A 127 -30.64 23.86 -6.01
CA VAL A 127 -31.26 23.91 -7.33
C VAL A 127 -32.50 23.01 -7.36
N PRO A 128 -33.70 23.56 -7.59
CA PRO A 128 -34.93 22.77 -7.63
C PRO A 128 -34.87 21.71 -8.74
N PHE A 129 -35.45 20.53 -8.49
CA PHE A 129 -35.47 19.35 -9.38
C PHE A 129 -34.12 18.65 -9.66
N MET A 130 -32.99 19.16 -9.14
CA MET A 130 -31.71 18.46 -9.25
C MET A 130 -31.69 17.14 -8.46
N GLU A 131 -32.53 16.99 -7.42
CA GLU A 131 -32.67 15.75 -6.66
C GLU A 131 -32.97 14.52 -7.55
N LEU A 132 -33.67 14.71 -8.68
CA LEU A 132 -33.95 13.66 -9.65
C LEU A 132 -32.69 13.08 -10.30
N LEU A 133 -31.58 13.83 -10.30
CA LEU A 133 -30.28 13.38 -10.79
C LEU A 133 -29.45 12.67 -9.72
N LEU A 134 -29.87 12.61 -8.45
CA LEU A 134 -29.14 11.89 -7.39
C LEU A 134 -28.90 10.40 -7.73
N PRO A 135 -29.85 9.63 -8.30
CA PRO A 135 -29.60 8.25 -8.69
C PRO A 135 -28.50 8.13 -9.77
N VAL A 136 -28.43 9.09 -10.69
CA VAL A 136 -27.41 9.16 -11.74
C VAL A 136 -26.07 9.58 -11.14
N ALA A 137 -26.06 10.58 -10.26
CA ALA A 137 -24.87 11.09 -9.59
C ALA A 137 -24.23 10.04 -8.68
N LEU A 138 -25.02 9.27 -7.92
CA LEU A 138 -24.53 8.17 -7.08
C LEU A 138 -23.94 7.03 -7.92
N LYS A 139 -24.47 6.80 -9.12
CA LYS A 139 -23.91 5.83 -10.08
C LYS A 139 -22.60 6.32 -10.70
N LEU A 140 -22.44 7.63 -10.91
CA LEU A 140 -21.23 8.24 -11.44
C LEU A 140 -20.14 8.43 -10.38
N PHE A 141 -20.53 8.74 -9.14
CA PHE A 141 -19.64 9.07 -8.01
C PHE A 141 -19.98 8.23 -6.77
N PRO A 142 -19.66 6.93 -6.76
CA PRO A 142 -20.03 6.00 -5.67
C PRO A 142 -19.39 6.32 -4.30
N ASN A 143 -18.46 7.28 -4.24
CA ASN A 143 -17.78 7.73 -3.01
C ASN A 143 -18.19 9.17 -2.60
N MET A 144 -19.29 9.70 -3.14
CA MET A 144 -19.76 11.07 -2.83
C MET A 144 -20.47 11.19 -1.47
N LEU A 145 -20.89 10.07 -0.87
CA LEU A 145 -21.54 10.10 0.44
C LEU A 145 -20.49 10.33 1.54
N PRO A 146 -20.78 11.19 2.54
CA PRO A 146 -19.93 11.34 3.72
C PRO A 146 -19.68 9.99 4.39
N SER A 147 -18.49 9.82 4.96
CA SER A 147 -18.08 8.56 5.58
C SER A 147 -19.02 8.10 6.71
N THR A 148 -19.76 9.04 7.30
CA THR A 148 -20.82 8.84 8.29
C THR A 148 -21.96 7.91 7.83
N TYR A 149 -22.19 7.81 6.52
CA TYR A 149 -23.28 7.00 5.95
C TYR A 149 -22.84 5.57 5.56
N GLU A 150 -21.55 5.22 5.77
CA GLU A 150 -21.02 3.89 5.45
C GLU A 150 -21.27 2.90 6.60
N SER A 151 -21.84 1.72 6.30
CA SER A 151 -22.07 0.69 7.32
C SER A 151 -20.79 -0.07 7.68
N LYS A 152 -20.72 -0.64 8.89
CA LYS A 152 -19.57 -1.47 9.33
C LYS A 152 -19.29 -2.62 8.35
N SER A 153 -20.34 -3.27 7.84
CA SER A 153 -20.23 -4.36 6.86
C SER A 153 -19.64 -3.88 5.52
N GLN A 154 -20.04 -2.70 5.01
CA GLN A 154 -19.46 -2.14 3.78
C GLN A 154 -17.96 -1.81 3.96
N ALA A 155 -17.58 -1.27 5.12
CA ALA A 155 -16.18 -0.99 5.42
C ALA A 155 -15.33 -2.28 5.48
N GLU A 156 -15.87 -3.35 6.07
CA GLU A 156 -15.21 -4.67 6.10
C GLU A 156 -15.07 -5.30 4.71
N GLU A 157 -16.08 -5.21 3.87
CA GLU A 157 -16.04 -5.70 2.49
C GLU A 157 -14.98 -4.96 1.66
N LYS A 158 -14.90 -3.63 1.78
CA LYS A 158 -13.85 -2.83 1.14
C LYS A 158 -12.47 -3.26 1.59
N ARG A 159 -12.28 -3.56 2.89
CA ARG A 159 -11.02 -4.08 3.44
C ARG A 159 -10.67 -5.44 2.85
N LYS A 160 -11.63 -6.37 2.79
CA LYS A 160 -11.42 -7.70 2.19
C LYS A 160 -11.08 -7.61 0.70
N LYS A 161 -11.76 -6.73 -0.04
CA LYS A 161 -11.50 -6.48 -1.47
C LYS A 161 -10.09 -5.92 -1.67
N LEU A 162 -9.69 -4.93 -0.89
CA LEU A 162 -8.34 -4.36 -0.94
C LEU A 162 -7.29 -5.44 -0.63
N MET A 163 -7.52 -6.29 0.36
CA MET A 163 -6.62 -7.38 0.70
C MET A 163 -6.45 -8.37 -0.47
N ARG A 164 -7.55 -8.73 -1.15
CA ARG A 164 -7.50 -9.58 -2.35
C ARG A 164 -6.64 -8.97 -3.45
N VAL A 165 -6.86 -7.68 -3.73
CA VAL A 165 -6.05 -6.93 -4.72
C VAL A 165 -4.58 -6.95 -4.35
N ARG A 166 -4.23 -6.76 -3.07
CA ARG A 166 -2.83 -6.80 -2.63
C ARG A 166 -2.15 -8.14 -2.88
N ILE A 167 -2.85 -9.24 -2.63
CA ILE A 167 -2.31 -10.60 -2.85
C ILE A 167 -2.08 -10.83 -4.35
N GLU A 168 -3.03 -10.43 -5.19
CA GLU A 168 -2.91 -10.57 -6.65
C GLU A 168 -1.75 -9.74 -7.21
N MET A 169 -1.63 -8.47 -6.80
CA MET A 169 -0.55 -7.60 -7.27
C MET A 169 0.82 -8.03 -6.75
N ALA A 170 0.89 -8.53 -5.52
CA ALA A 170 2.11 -9.13 -4.99
C ALA A 170 2.56 -10.36 -5.79
N LYS A 171 1.60 -11.23 -6.15
CA LYS A 171 1.88 -12.38 -7.00
C LYS A 171 2.38 -11.94 -8.38
N TYR A 172 1.72 -10.97 -9.00
CA TYR A 172 2.13 -10.40 -10.28
C TYR A 172 3.53 -9.79 -10.25
N LEU A 173 3.85 -9.00 -9.22
CA LEU A 173 5.19 -8.42 -9.04
C LEU A 173 6.26 -9.52 -8.89
N ARG A 174 5.96 -10.60 -8.17
CA ARG A 174 6.88 -11.75 -8.05
C ARG A 174 7.10 -12.47 -9.39
N GLU A 175 6.02 -12.74 -10.12
CA GLU A 175 6.09 -13.45 -11.42
C GLU A 175 6.84 -12.63 -12.47
N THR A 176 6.56 -11.33 -12.56
CA THR A 176 7.23 -10.41 -13.51
C THR A 176 8.74 -10.37 -13.26
N VAL A 177 9.14 -10.47 -12.00
CA VAL A 177 10.55 -10.45 -11.60
C VAL A 177 11.22 -11.78 -11.90
N ALA A 178 10.57 -12.89 -11.57
CA ALA A 178 11.09 -14.22 -11.90
C ALA A 178 11.28 -14.40 -13.41
N GLU A 179 10.34 -13.90 -14.22
CA GLU A 179 10.41 -13.92 -15.68
C GLU A 179 11.56 -13.07 -16.22
N LYS A 180 11.71 -11.83 -15.73
CA LYS A 180 12.83 -10.96 -16.15
C LYS A 180 14.20 -11.55 -15.82
N VAL A 181 14.35 -12.13 -14.63
CA VAL A 181 15.60 -12.79 -14.20
C VAL A 181 15.92 -14.03 -15.03
N ALA A 182 14.89 -14.75 -15.51
CA ALA A 182 15.08 -15.91 -16.37
C ALA A 182 15.43 -15.55 -17.83
N SER A 183 15.12 -14.32 -18.26
CA SER A 183 15.28 -13.85 -19.65
C SER A 183 16.58 -13.09 -19.96
N SER A 184 17.41 -12.79 -18.95
CA SER A 184 18.63 -11.99 -19.10
C SER A 184 19.86 -12.88 -19.33
N ASP A 185 20.26 -13.06 -20.60
CA ASP A 185 21.46 -13.80 -21.04
C ASP A 185 22.65 -12.89 -21.47
N ASP A 186 22.58 -11.56 -21.27
CA ASP A 186 23.55 -10.64 -21.89
C ASP A 186 24.77 -10.27 -21.02
N SER A 187 25.95 -10.27 -21.65
CA SER A 187 27.27 -10.43 -21.01
C SER A 187 28.08 -9.14 -20.81
N ASP A 188 27.59 -8.00 -21.31
CA ASP A 188 28.31 -6.71 -21.24
C ASP A 188 27.89 -5.79 -20.09
N ALA A 189 26.71 -6.01 -19.47
CA ALA A 189 26.25 -5.35 -18.24
C ALA A 189 27.12 -5.70 -16.99
N VAL A 190 28.00 -6.69 -17.11
CA VAL A 190 28.74 -7.29 -15.99
C VAL A 190 30.01 -6.51 -15.60
N LYS A 191 30.50 -5.60 -16.46
CA LYS A 191 31.83 -4.96 -16.29
C LYS A 191 31.81 -3.59 -15.62
N ALA A 192 30.71 -2.82 -15.68
CA ALA A 192 30.60 -1.49 -15.07
C ALA A 192 30.23 -1.53 -13.57
N ALA A 193 29.50 -2.58 -13.16
CA ALA A 193 29.12 -2.87 -11.77
C ALA A 193 30.27 -3.55 -10.97
N LYS A 194 31.43 -2.91 -10.85
CA LYS A 194 32.64 -3.53 -10.26
C LYS A 194 33.04 -3.03 -8.86
N GLU A 195 32.42 -2.00 -8.30
CA GLU A 195 32.71 -1.60 -6.90
C GLU A 195 31.46 -1.52 -6.02
N PHE A 196 30.32 -1.07 -6.54
CA PHE A 196 29.00 -1.21 -5.89
C PHE A 196 28.36 -2.58 -6.16
N GLY A 197 28.59 -3.12 -7.36
CA GLY A 197 28.14 -4.44 -7.79
C GLY A 197 28.82 -5.62 -7.08
N GLU A 198 29.91 -5.46 -6.34
CA GLU A 198 30.55 -6.60 -5.65
C GLU A 198 29.76 -7.06 -4.41
N LEU A 199 29.15 -6.13 -3.67
CA LEU A 199 28.25 -6.46 -2.56
C LEU A 199 26.95 -7.09 -3.09
N PHE A 200 26.39 -6.52 -4.16
CA PHE A 200 25.17 -7.01 -4.81
C PHE A 200 25.39 -8.37 -5.53
N LYS A 201 26.55 -8.58 -6.17
CA LYS A 201 26.96 -9.86 -6.76
C LYS A 201 27.26 -10.91 -5.70
N LYS A 202 27.79 -10.56 -4.52
CA LYS A 202 27.97 -11.53 -3.42
C LYS A 202 26.62 -12.10 -3.00
N VAL A 203 25.65 -11.22 -2.74
CA VAL A 203 24.27 -11.58 -2.37
C VAL A 203 23.53 -12.36 -3.47
N ARG A 204 23.75 -12.01 -4.75
CA ARG A 204 23.07 -12.63 -5.91
C ARG A 204 23.77 -13.88 -6.48
N LYS A 205 25.09 -14.04 -6.31
CA LYS A 205 25.89 -15.16 -6.85
C LYS A 205 26.23 -16.27 -5.84
N THR A 206 26.31 -15.99 -4.53
CA THR A 206 26.72 -17.03 -3.56
C THR A 206 25.57 -17.70 -2.82
N GLY A 207 24.34 -17.20 -2.92
CA GLY A 207 23.21 -17.73 -2.15
C GLY A 207 23.39 -17.62 -0.62
N VAL A 208 24.42 -16.90 -0.17
CA VAL A 208 24.66 -16.61 1.24
C VAL A 208 23.77 -15.43 1.62
N PRO A 209 22.91 -15.56 2.64
CA PRO A 209 22.05 -14.45 3.07
C PRO A 209 22.95 -13.29 3.50
N ALA A 210 22.76 -12.11 2.91
CA ALA A 210 23.51 -10.93 3.34
C ALA A 210 23.22 -10.64 4.81
N SER A 211 24.20 -10.09 5.50
CA SER A 211 23.96 -9.58 6.85
C SER A 211 22.86 -8.52 6.79
N THR A 212 21.89 -8.57 7.70
CA THR A 212 20.76 -7.64 7.72
C THR A 212 21.21 -6.17 7.64
N GLN A 213 22.38 -5.84 8.21
CA GLN A 213 22.97 -4.51 8.16
C GLN A 213 23.46 -4.10 6.76
N GLU A 214 24.03 -5.03 6.00
CA GLU A 214 24.51 -4.78 4.63
C GLU A 214 23.34 -4.49 3.71
N VAL A 215 22.27 -5.30 3.79
CA VAL A 215 21.06 -5.10 2.98
C VAL A 215 20.41 -3.74 3.31
N MET A 216 20.39 -3.36 4.59
CA MET A 216 19.88 -2.05 5.01
C MET A 216 20.73 -0.89 4.51
N ASN A 217 22.06 -1.04 4.44
CA ASN A 217 22.94 0.02 3.96
C ASN A 217 22.73 0.30 2.46
N VAL A 218 22.56 -0.75 1.65
CA VAL A 218 22.22 -0.60 0.22
C VAL A 218 20.84 0.05 0.07
N ALA A 219 19.85 -0.39 0.86
CA ALA A 219 18.50 0.15 0.77
C ALA A 219 18.40 1.64 1.10
N LYS A 220 19.29 2.18 1.94
CA LYS A 220 19.35 3.63 2.26
C LYS A 220 19.72 4.50 1.06
N GLN A 221 20.46 3.96 0.09
CA GLN A 221 20.93 4.71 -1.08
C GLN A 221 19.85 4.84 -2.17
N LEU A 222 18.78 4.07 -2.09
CA LEU A 222 17.69 4.02 -3.07
C LEU A 222 16.61 5.05 -2.75
N GLU A 223 16.82 6.32 -3.04
CA GLU A 223 15.87 7.38 -2.69
C GLU A 223 14.43 7.12 -3.19
N ASP A 224 13.43 7.56 -2.43
CA ASP A 224 12.00 7.37 -2.78
C ASP A 224 11.66 7.97 -4.15
N GLU A 225 12.32 9.06 -4.56
CA GLU A 225 12.06 9.73 -5.83
C GLU A 225 12.68 8.92 -6.98
N LEU A 226 13.96 8.65 -6.85
CA LEU A 226 14.77 7.86 -7.76
C LEU A 226 14.17 6.48 -8.05
N THR A 227 13.71 5.80 -6.99
CA THR A 227 13.04 4.50 -7.12
C THR A 227 11.77 4.58 -7.95
N LEU A 228 10.93 5.60 -7.75
CA LEU A 228 9.64 5.73 -8.43
C LEU A 228 9.77 6.15 -9.90
N ASP A 229 10.80 6.91 -10.25
CA ASP A 229 11.03 7.35 -11.63
C ASP A 229 11.50 6.19 -12.52
N ASN A 230 12.25 5.25 -11.95
CA ASN A 230 12.75 4.08 -12.67
C ASN A 230 11.77 2.89 -12.72
N LEU A 231 10.61 2.94 -12.03
CA LEU A 231 9.62 1.87 -12.11
C LEU A 231 8.88 1.90 -13.44
N SER A 232 8.63 0.72 -14.02
CA SER A 232 7.79 0.59 -15.20
C SER A 232 6.32 0.84 -14.87
N ARG A 233 5.53 1.25 -15.88
CA ARG A 233 4.09 1.49 -15.73
C ARG A 233 3.33 0.35 -15.04
N PRO A 234 3.51 -0.94 -15.40
CA PRO A 234 2.88 -2.05 -14.69
C PRO A 234 3.25 -2.12 -13.20
N GLN A 235 4.51 -1.80 -12.84
CA GLN A 235 4.97 -1.77 -11.45
C GLN A 235 4.33 -0.60 -10.69
N ILE A 236 4.26 0.59 -11.28
CA ILE A 236 3.61 1.78 -10.70
C ILE A 236 2.12 1.52 -10.44
N VAL A 237 1.42 0.93 -11.42
CA VAL A 237 0.00 0.56 -11.31
C VAL A 237 -0.19 -0.49 -10.21
N SER A 238 0.69 -1.49 -10.14
CA SER A 238 0.65 -2.53 -9.11
C SER A 238 0.85 -1.94 -7.71
N MET A 239 1.80 -1.01 -7.57
CA MET A 239 2.07 -0.30 -6.32
C MET A 239 0.87 0.58 -5.90
N CYS A 240 0.26 1.31 -6.85
CA CYS A 240 -0.96 2.09 -6.58
C CYS A 240 -2.08 1.21 -6.03
N ARG A 241 -2.36 0.09 -6.70
CA ARG A 241 -3.39 -0.87 -6.27
C ARG A 241 -3.08 -1.48 -4.90
N PHE A 242 -1.82 -1.82 -4.66
CA PHE A 242 -1.38 -2.33 -3.35
C PHE A 242 -1.61 -1.31 -2.23
N LEU A 243 -1.35 -0.02 -2.49
CA LEU A 243 -1.57 1.07 -1.54
C LEU A 243 -3.05 1.51 -1.42
N GLY A 244 -3.95 0.94 -2.21
CA GLY A 244 -5.36 1.34 -2.24
C GLY A 244 -5.58 2.70 -2.92
N ILE A 245 -4.66 3.10 -3.79
CA ILE A 245 -4.74 4.29 -4.64
C ILE A 245 -5.43 3.89 -5.96
N ASN A 246 -6.25 4.80 -6.50
CA ASN A 246 -6.88 4.56 -7.80
C ASN A 246 -5.82 4.67 -8.91
N SER A 247 -5.65 3.61 -9.70
CA SER A 247 -4.58 3.49 -10.72
C SER A 247 -5.02 4.03 -12.09
N PHE A 248 -5.65 5.21 -12.11
CA PHE A 248 -6.10 5.86 -13.33
C PHE A 248 -5.35 7.18 -13.56
N GLY A 249 -4.90 7.41 -14.78
CA GLY A 249 -4.19 8.62 -15.19
C GLY A 249 -2.88 8.30 -15.92
N THR A 250 -2.09 9.34 -16.15
CA THR A 250 -0.73 9.23 -16.70
C THR A 250 0.25 8.77 -15.63
N ASP A 251 1.41 8.27 -16.05
CA ASP A 251 2.43 7.73 -15.16
C ASP A 251 2.95 8.78 -14.17
N ASN A 252 3.17 10.01 -14.64
CA ASN A 252 3.52 11.15 -13.81
C ASN A 252 2.49 11.45 -12.72
N PHE A 253 1.20 11.30 -13.03
CA PHE A 253 0.14 11.46 -12.03
C PHE A 253 0.15 10.33 -11.00
N LEU A 254 0.35 9.08 -11.42
CA LEU A 254 0.46 7.95 -10.52
C LEU A 254 1.68 8.06 -9.60
N ARG A 255 2.86 8.41 -10.15
CA ARG A 255 4.08 8.69 -9.38
C ARG A 255 3.83 9.81 -8.36
N TYR A 256 3.18 10.91 -8.77
CA TYR A 256 2.79 11.98 -7.86
C TYR A 256 1.90 11.50 -6.70
N GLN A 257 0.90 10.66 -7.00
CA GLN A 257 0.02 10.10 -5.96
C GLN A 257 0.80 9.23 -4.96
N ILE A 258 1.72 8.40 -5.45
CA ILE A 258 2.58 7.58 -4.60
C ILE A 258 3.51 8.47 -3.76
N ARG A 259 4.18 9.47 -4.35
CA ARG A 259 5.03 10.43 -3.61
C ARG A 259 4.26 11.14 -2.51
N ASN A 260 3.04 11.59 -2.80
CA ASN A 260 2.19 12.24 -1.80
C ASN A 260 1.83 11.27 -0.67
N LYS A 261 1.58 9.99 -1.00
CA LYS A 261 1.37 8.94 0.00
C LYS A 261 2.62 8.70 0.85
N MET A 262 3.83 8.68 0.27
CA MET A 262 5.08 8.52 1.02
C MET A 262 5.31 9.68 1.99
N ARG A 263 5.08 10.93 1.54
CA ARG A 263 5.14 12.11 2.41
C ARG A 263 4.16 12.03 3.57
N TYR A 264 2.93 11.61 3.31
CA TYR A 264 1.93 11.37 4.35
C TYR A 264 2.40 10.31 5.36
N LEU A 265 2.93 9.17 4.89
CA LEU A 265 3.43 8.10 5.76
C LEU A 265 4.59 8.57 6.62
N LYS A 266 5.54 9.32 6.06
CA LYS A 266 6.67 9.91 6.79
C LYS A 266 6.22 10.86 7.90
N ALA A 267 5.20 11.68 7.65
CA ALA A 267 4.62 12.52 8.69
C ALA A 267 3.90 11.69 9.77
N ASP A 268 3.09 10.70 9.38
CA ASP A 268 2.38 9.80 10.31
C ASP A 268 3.36 8.95 11.14
N ASP A 269 4.47 8.49 10.56
CA ASP A 269 5.52 7.74 11.25
C ASP A 269 6.19 8.56 12.36
N ARG A 270 6.54 9.83 12.07
CA ARG A 270 7.11 10.73 13.09
C ARG A 270 6.14 10.98 14.23
N MET A 271 4.85 11.16 13.94
CA MET A 271 3.83 11.36 14.96
C MET A 271 3.63 10.11 15.83
N ILE A 272 3.53 8.91 15.22
CA ILE A 272 3.39 7.66 15.98
C ILE A 272 4.63 7.41 16.84
N TYR A 273 5.81 7.72 16.33
CA TYR A 273 7.05 7.56 17.09
C TYR A 273 7.10 8.52 18.29
N ALA A 274 6.67 9.77 18.12
CA ALA A 274 6.63 10.76 19.19
C ALA A 274 5.58 10.45 20.27
N GLU A 275 4.39 9.99 19.88
CA GLU A 275 3.31 9.65 20.81
C GLU A 275 3.47 8.25 21.45
N GLY A 276 4.18 7.35 20.77
CA GLY A 276 4.36 5.94 21.17
C GLY A 276 3.29 5.01 20.60
N ILE A 277 3.70 3.82 20.16
CA ILE A 277 2.84 2.83 19.49
C ILE A 277 1.72 2.31 20.42
N GLU A 278 1.99 2.24 21.72
CA GLU A 278 1.05 1.72 22.71
C GLU A 278 -0.18 2.62 22.91
N THR A 279 -0.10 3.89 22.51
CA THR A 279 -1.22 4.84 22.63
C THR A 279 -2.31 4.61 21.57
N LEU A 280 -2.02 3.82 20.53
CA LEU A 280 -2.95 3.55 19.45
C LEU A 280 -4.06 2.59 19.89
N THR A 281 -5.30 2.95 19.58
CA THR A 281 -6.43 2.01 19.67
C THR A 281 -6.30 0.90 18.61
N ASN A 282 -7.01 -0.22 18.80
CA ASN A 282 -6.97 -1.34 17.84
C ASN A 282 -7.35 -0.90 16.41
N ASP A 283 -8.32 0.00 16.26
CA ASP A 283 -8.74 0.54 14.98
C ASP A 283 -7.68 1.48 14.36
N GLU A 284 -7.04 2.32 15.20
CA GLU A 284 -5.95 3.20 14.77
C GLU A 284 -4.72 2.41 14.33
N LEU A 285 -4.40 1.34 15.07
CA LEU A 285 -3.32 0.41 14.78
C LEU A 285 -3.57 -0.32 13.46
N GLN A 286 -4.77 -0.90 13.30
CA GLN A 286 -5.15 -1.59 12.07
C GLN A 286 -5.08 -0.64 10.86
N THR A 287 -5.58 0.60 11.01
CA THR A 287 -5.52 1.61 9.95
C THR A 287 -4.09 2.02 9.62
N ALA A 288 -3.23 2.18 10.64
CA ALA A 288 -1.81 2.52 10.47
C ALA A 288 -1.05 1.42 9.71
N CYS A 289 -1.28 0.16 10.09
CA CYS A 289 -0.72 -1.01 9.43
C CYS A 289 -1.19 -1.12 7.97
N LEU A 290 -2.51 -1.00 7.74
CA LEU A 290 -3.07 -1.02 6.39
C LEU A 290 -2.48 0.08 5.50
N ALA A 291 -2.28 1.29 6.01
CA ALA A 291 -1.71 2.40 5.24
C ALA A 291 -0.27 2.15 4.77
N ARG A 292 0.49 1.30 5.49
CA ARG A 292 1.88 0.90 5.21
C ARG A 292 2.00 -0.41 4.43
N GLY A 293 0.87 -1.01 4.03
CA GLY A 293 0.87 -2.29 3.34
C GLY A 293 1.09 -3.51 4.25
N ILE A 294 1.07 -3.32 5.58
CA ILE A 294 1.18 -4.42 6.55
C ILE A 294 -0.14 -5.21 6.55
N ARG A 295 -0.04 -6.54 6.56
CA ARG A 295 -1.18 -7.45 6.67
C ARG A 295 -1.87 -7.26 8.03
N THR A 296 -3.20 -7.15 8.04
CA THR A 296 -3.96 -7.00 9.30
C THR A 296 -5.05 -8.04 9.50
N LEU A 297 -5.49 -8.71 8.43
CA LEU A 297 -6.46 -9.81 8.56
C LEU A 297 -5.77 -11.01 9.21
N GLY A 298 -6.36 -11.54 10.28
CA GLY A 298 -5.87 -12.74 10.97
C GLY A 298 -4.64 -12.53 11.85
N LEU A 299 -4.25 -11.28 12.16
CA LEU A 299 -3.16 -10.99 13.12
C LEU A 299 -3.72 -10.50 14.45
N SER A 300 -3.06 -10.88 15.55
CA SER A 300 -3.33 -10.31 16.87
C SER A 300 -2.90 -8.83 16.92
N PRO A 301 -3.51 -8.02 17.81
CA PRO A 301 -3.07 -6.63 18.03
C PRO A 301 -1.61 -6.50 18.41
N GLU A 302 -1.08 -7.40 19.23
CA GLU A 302 0.33 -7.45 19.61
C GLU A 302 1.25 -7.67 18.40
N ARG A 303 0.89 -8.61 17.51
CA ARG A 303 1.65 -8.82 16.28
C ARG A 303 1.61 -7.58 15.39
N MET A 304 0.47 -6.92 15.27
CA MET A 304 0.38 -5.67 14.50
C MET A 304 1.26 -4.55 15.10
N ARG A 305 1.34 -4.44 16.43
CA ARG A 305 2.26 -3.49 17.09
C ARG A 305 3.72 -3.82 16.78
N PHE A 306 4.08 -5.09 16.82
CA PHE A 306 5.42 -5.55 16.47
C PHE A 306 5.78 -5.26 15.00
N GLU A 307 4.87 -5.52 14.06
CA GLU A 307 5.10 -5.20 12.64
C GLU A 307 5.24 -3.69 12.40
N LEU A 308 4.44 -2.89 13.11
CA LEU A 308 4.50 -1.43 13.02
C LEU A 308 5.78 -0.88 13.67
N SER A 309 6.24 -1.45 14.79
CA SER A 309 7.49 -1.05 15.42
C SER A 309 8.69 -1.33 14.53
N GLN A 310 8.72 -2.51 13.88
CA GLN A 310 9.72 -2.82 12.87
C GLN A 310 9.71 -1.84 11.70
N TRP A 311 8.52 -1.50 11.18
CA TRP A 311 8.41 -0.48 10.12
C TRP A 311 9.02 0.85 10.53
N LEU A 312 8.66 1.34 11.73
CA LEU A 312 9.13 2.62 12.25
C LEU A 312 10.63 2.62 12.48
N ASP A 313 11.18 1.50 12.94
CA ASP A 313 12.61 1.30 13.09
C ASP A 313 13.35 1.45 11.76
N LEU A 314 12.92 0.67 10.77
CA LEU A 314 13.52 0.68 9.44
C LEU A 314 13.44 2.06 8.78
N HIS A 315 12.29 2.73 8.88
CA HIS A 315 12.09 4.03 8.25
C HIS A 315 12.77 5.17 9.01
N LEU A 316 12.62 5.26 10.33
CA LEU A 316 13.05 6.43 11.10
C LEU A 316 14.50 6.32 11.59
N ARG A 317 14.92 5.14 12.07
CA ARG A 317 16.28 4.91 12.60
C ARG A 317 17.22 4.49 11.48
N HIS A 318 16.83 3.50 10.69
CA HIS A 318 17.65 3.01 9.58
C HIS A 318 17.47 3.78 8.27
N LYS A 319 16.60 4.80 8.21
CA LYS A 319 16.41 5.67 7.04
C LYS A 319 16.12 4.91 5.74
N VAL A 320 15.52 3.73 5.84
CA VAL A 320 15.10 2.98 4.65
C VAL A 320 13.92 3.71 3.99
N PRO A 321 13.99 4.00 2.68
CA PRO A 321 12.94 4.65 1.92
C PRO A 321 11.60 3.92 2.02
N SER A 322 10.50 4.69 2.07
CA SER A 322 9.16 4.14 2.22
C SER A 322 8.72 3.34 0.98
N SER A 323 9.16 3.72 -0.23
CA SER A 323 8.87 3.02 -1.47
C SER A 323 9.41 1.59 -1.45
N ILE A 324 10.68 1.42 -1.05
CA ILE A 324 11.35 0.13 -0.90
C ILE A 324 10.69 -0.72 0.18
N LEU A 325 10.33 -0.13 1.32
CA LEU A 325 9.63 -0.84 2.38
C LEU A 325 8.26 -1.36 1.89
N ILE A 326 7.51 -0.57 1.12
CA ILE A 326 6.23 -1.00 0.54
C ILE A 326 6.42 -2.14 -0.45
N LEU A 327 7.39 -2.03 -1.36
CA LEU A 327 7.71 -3.09 -2.31
C LEU A 327 8.09 -4.37 -1.57
N SER A 328 8.98 -4.28 -0.58
CA SER A 328 9.35 -5.37 0.34
C SER A 328 8.15 -6.06 0.97
N ARG A 329 7.15 -5.31 1.43
CA ARG A 329 5.92 -5.88 1.99
C ARG A 329 5.02 -6.51 0.93
N ALA A 330 5.02 -6.00 -0.29
CA ALA A 330 4.33 -6.67 -1.40
C ALA A 330 4.98 -8.04 -1.67
N PHE A 331 6.31 -8.12 -1.67
CA PHE A 331 7.05 -9.36 -1.87
C PHE A 331 6.93 -10.39 -0.73
N SER A 332 6.42 -10.03 0.46
CA SER A 332 6.23 -10.97 1.59
C SER A 332 4.76 -11.25 1.93
N ILE A 333 3.79 -10.63 1.24
CA ILE A 333 2.39 -10.68 1.69
C ILE A 333 1.77 -12.09 1.67
N SER A 334 2.24 -12.97 0.77
CA SER A 334 1.75 -14.35 0.69
C SER A 334 2.53 -15.34 1.55
N ASP A 335 3.51 -14.88 2.31
CA ASP A 335 4.34 -15.79 3.09
C ASP A 335 3.51 -16.34 4.26
N GLN A 336 3.77 -17.61 4.57
CA GLN A 336 3.16 -18.32 5.69
C GLN A 336 3.41 -17.57 7.01
N VAL A 337 4.60 -16.97 7.14
CA VAL A 337 4.97 -16.10 8.27
C VAL A 337 4.75 -14.64 7.87
N PRO A 338 3.76 -13.95 8.46
CA PRO A 338 3.56 -12.51 8.26
C PRO A 338 4.74 -11.76 8.86
N GLY A 339 5.46 -10.97 8.08
CA GLY A 339 6.58 -10.19 8.61
C GLY A 339 7.40 -9.45 7.57
N TRP A 340 8.24 -8.54 8.04
CA TRP A 340 9.39 -8.10 7.28
C TRP A 340 10.51 -9.11 7.53
N THR A 341 11.07 -9.64 6.45
CA THR A 341 12.26 -10.49 6.51
C THR A 341 13.37 -9.83 5.71
N PRO A 342 14.64 -9.98 6.12
CA PRO A 342 15.78 -9.55 5.31
C PRO A 342 15.70 -10.15 3.89
N ASP A 343 15.23 -11.39 3.79
CA ASP A 343 15.03 -12.10 2.52
C ASP A 343 14.02 -11.40 1.59
N ALA A 344 12.91 -10.86 2.13
CA ALA A 344 11.94 -10.12 1.34
C ALA A 344 12.52 -8.81 0.81
N LEU A 345 13.35 -8.14 1.61
CA LEU A 345 14.03 -6.92 1.18
C LEU A 345 15.14 -7.25 0.16
N GLN A 346 15.89 -8.33 0.35
CA GLN A 346 16.85 -8.85 -0.62
C GLN A 346 16.18 -9.20 -1.95
N ALA A 347 15.04 -9.91 -1.91
CA ALA A 347 14.26 -10.25 -3.09
C ALA A 347 13.80 -8.98 -3.82
N THR A 348 13.33 -7.99 -3.06
CA THR A 348 12.93 -6.67 -3.60
C THR A 348 14.11 -5.98 -4.28
N LEU A 349 15.27 -5.91 -3.63
CA LEU A 349 16.45 -5.29 -4.22
C LEU A 349 16.88 -6.00 -5.50
N SER A 350 16.89 -7.33 -5.52
CA SER A 350 17.25 -8.11 -6.70
C SER A 350 16.27 -7.93 -7.88
N SER A 351 15.06 -7.48 -7.57
CA SER A 351 13.97 -7.26 -8.52
C SER A 351 13.93 -5.85 -9.13
N LEU A 352 14.75 -4.93 -8.62
CA LEU A 352 14.77 -3.55 -9.09
C LEU A 352 15.35 -3.47 -10.52
N PRO A 353 14.86 -2.54 -11.36
CA PRO A 353 15.41 -2.30 -12.70
C PRO A 353 16.89 -1.94 -12.69
N GLU A 354 17.64 -2.35 -13.71
CA GLU A 354 19.09 -2.07 -13.81
C GLU A 354 19.38 -0.57 -13.93
N ASN A 355 18.55 0.17 -14.66
CA ASN A 355 18.65 1.65 -14.79
C ASN A 355 18.69 2.34 -13.42
N LEU A 356 17.87 1.87 -12.47
CA LEU A 356 17.86 2.40 -11.11
C LEU A 356 19.19 2.14 -10.39
N VAL A 357 19.78 0.95 -10.59
CA VAL A 357 21.08 0.61 -10.02
C VAL A 357 22.15 1.50 -10.63
N HIS A 358 22.21 1.64 -11.95
CA HIS A 358 23.17 2.51 -12.63
C HIS A 358 23.08 3.97 -12.16
N GLU A 359 21.86 4.51 -12.02
CA GLU A 359 21.65 5.87 -11.53
C GLU A 359 22.06 6.04 -10.07
N THR A 360 21.78 5.05 -9.20
CA THR A 360 22.25 5.07 -7.81
C THR A 360 23.78 4.97 -7.71
N GLU A 361 24.41 4.13 -8.53
CA GLU A 361 25.86 3.98 -8.61
C GLU A 361 26.52 5.29 -9.06
N LEU A 362 25.95 5.95 -10.07
CA LEU A 362 26.42 7.25 -10.54
C LEU A 362 26.29 8.32 -9.44
N ASN A 363 25.14 8.41 -8.77
CA ASN A 363 24.93 9.39 -7.69
C ASN A 363 25.92 9.21 -6.53
N VAL A 364 26.19 7.96 -6.14
CA VAL A 364 27.19 7.64 -5.11
C VAL A 364 28.59 8.03 -5.59
N SER A 365 28.93 7.70 -6.85
CA SER A 365 30.25 7.98 -7.44
C SER A 365 30.51 9.48 -7.65
N GLU A 366 29.47 10.25 -8.00
CA GLU A 366 29.52 11.71 -8.08
C GLU A 366 29.69 12.33 -6.69
N ALA A 367 28.97 11.82 -5.68
CA ALA A 367 29.10 12.28 -4.30
C ALA A 367 30.49 11.99 -3.70
N SER A 368 31.16 10.90 -4.10
CA SER A 368 32.54 10.57 -3.71
C SER A 368 33.62 11.22 -4.58
N GLY A 369 33.24 11.96 -5.63
CA GLY A 369 34.18 12.60 -6.55
C GLY A 369 34.93 11.64 -7.47
N SER A 370 34.46 10.40 -7.62
CA SER A 370 35.06 9.33 -8.43
C SER A 370 34.26 9.03 -9.71
N SER A 371 33.44 9.97 -10.17
CA SER A 371 32.54 9.77 -11.31
C SER A 371 33.29 9.51 -12.62
N ASN A 372 32.99 8.41 -13.30
CA ASN A 372 33.53 8.09 -14.61
C ASN A 372 32.67 8.75 -15.72
N PRO A 373 33.24 9.58 -16.62
CA PRO A 373 32.49 10.18 -17.73
C PRO A 373 31.76 9.14 -18.61
N LYS A 374 32.31 7.93 -18.76
CA LYS A 374 31.67 6.86 -19.51
C LYS A 374 30.38 6.38 -18.84
N GLN A 375 30.43 6.14 -17.53
CA GLN A 375 29.23 5.75 -16.75
C GLN A 375 28.16 6.83 -16.83
N LYS A 376 28.56 8.11 -16.79
CA LYS A 376 27.63 9.23 -16.94
C LYS A 376 26.96 9.25 -18.32
N LEU A 377 27.71 8.98 -19.39
CA LEU A 377 27.15 8.87 -20.74
C LEU A 377 26.15 7.71 -20.86
N ASP A 378 26.49 6.55 -20.28
CA ASP A 378 25.61 5.37 -20.30
C ASP A 378 24.28 5.66 -19.59
N VAL A 379 24.31 6.26 -18.39
CA VAL A 379 23.10 6.67 -17.64
C VAL A 379 22.29 7.72 -18.41
N ILE A 380 22.93 8.70 -19.04
CA ILE A 380 22.23 9.71 -19.85
C ILE A 380 21.54 9.06 -21.05
N ALA A 381 22.19 8.12 -21.73
CA ALA A 381 21.60 7.39 -22.86
C ALA A 381 20.39 6.56 -22.42
N GLU A 382 20.46 5.90 -21.25
CA GLU A 382 19.33 5.19 -20.64
C GLU A 382 18.17 6.15 -20.33
N GLN A 383 18.47 7.34 -19.78
CA GLN A 383 17.45 8.36 -19.52
C GLN A 383 16.81 8.89 -20.81
N GLU A 384 17.58 9.17 -21.86
CA GLU A 384 17.03 9.58 -23.16
C GLU A 384 16.11 8.51 -23.76
N ALA A 385 16.49 7.24 -23.65
CA ALA A 385 15.65 6.12 -24.08
C ALA A 385 14.35 6.02 -23.27
N MET A 386 14.40 6.22 -21.95
CA MET A 386 13.20 6.26 -21.11
C MET A 386 12.28 7.42 -21.48
N ILE A 387 12.84 8.62 -21.67
CA ILE A 387 12.08 9.80 -22.10
C ILE A 387 11.40 9.55 -23.45
N ALA A 388 12.12 8.97 -24.42
CA ALA A 388 11.57 8.64 -25.72
C ALA A 388 10.40 7.65 -25.62
N ASN A 389 10.54 6.62 -24.78
CA ASN A 389 9.48 5.63 -24.52
C ASN A 389 8.25 6.28 -23.85
N GLU A 390 8.44 7.12 -22.83
CA GLU A 390 7.33 7.82 -22.16
C GLU A 390 6.57 8.74 -23.15
N LEU A 391 7.30 9.46 -24.01
CA LEU A 391 6.72 10.37 -25.00
C LEU A 391 5.95 9.59 -26.09
N GLN A 392 6.41 8.39 -26.44
CA GLN A 392 5.69 7.47 -27.32
C GLN A 392 4.39 6.98 -26.66
N GLU A 393 4.46 6.52 -25.40
CA GLU A 393 3.28 6.06 -24.65
C GLU A 393 2.23 7.18 -24.49
N GLU A 394 2.66 8.41 -24.20
CA GLU A 394 1.76 9.56 -24.11
C GLU A 394 1.06 9.87 -25.44
N LYS A 395 1.78 9.79 -26.57
CA LYS A 395 1.19 9.94 -27.90
C LYS A 395 0.14 8.86 -28.17
N GLU A 396 0.46 7.60 -27.86
CA GLU A 396 -0.50 6.50 -28.02
C GLU A 396 -1.73 6.65 -27.14
N GLU A 397 -1.56 7.05 -25.88
CA GLU A 397 -2.67 7.32 -24.97
C GLU A 397 -3.53 8.48 -25.47
N ALA A 398 -2.92 9.56 -25.96
CA ALA A 398 -3.63 10.71 -26.53
C ALA A 398 -4.43 10.31 -27.77
N GLU A 399 -3.88 9.47 -28.65
CA GLU A 399 -4.62 8.93 -29.79
C GLU A 399 -5.78 8.03 -29.37
N LYS A 400 -5.56 7.15 -28.38
CA LYS A 400 -6.61 6.29 -27.81
C LYS A 400 -7.75 7.15 -27.23
N ARG A 401 -7.42 8.24 -26.52
CA ARG A 401 -8.41 9.21 -26.00
C ARG A 401 -9.19 9.90 -27.13
N LYS A 402 -8.50 10.43 -28.14
CA LYS A 402 -9.15 11.04 -29.32
C LYS A 402 -10.09 10.06 -30.03
N LYS A 403 -9.70 8.79 -30.18
CA LYS A 403 -10.54 7.74 -30.77
C LYS A 403 -11.77 7.44 -29.91
N LEU A 404 -11.64 7.43 -28.58
CA LEU A 404 -12.76 7.23 -27.66
C LEU A 404 -13.74 8.41 -27.68
N GLU A 405 -13.24 9.64 -27.71
CA GLU A 405 -14.03 10.87 -27.83
C GLU A 405 -14.75 10.96 -29.19
N GLY A 406 -14.09 10.56 -30.27
CA GLY A 406 -14.71 10.47 -31.60
C GLY A 406 -15.85 9.45 -31.63
N LYS A 407 -15.67 8.28 -30.99
CA LYS A 407 -16.71 7.24 -30.88
C LYS A 407 -17.90 7.67 -30.02
N SER A 408 -17.66 8.38 -28.91
CA SER A 408 -18.75 8.89 -28.06
C SER A 408 -19.53 10.01 -28.76
N ARG A 409 -18.83 10.91 -29.46
CA ARG A 409 -19.48 11.98 -30.25
C ARG A 409 -20.31 11.43 -31.41
N ALA A 410 -19.80 10.43 -32.14
CA ALA A 410 -20.54 9.75 -33.22
C ALA A 410 -21.76 8.96 -32.72
N LYS A 411 -21.71 8.46 -31.47
CA LYS A 411 -22.82 7.75 -30.84
C LYS A 411 -23.93 8.71 -30.40
N ASN A 412 -23.58 9.88 -29.86
CA ASN A 412 -24.56 10.92 -29.51
C ASN A 412 -25.26 11.50 -30.74
N THR A 413 -24.54 11.77 -31.83
CA THR A 413 -25.15 12.29 -33.08
C THR A 413 -26.13 11.30 -33.74
N LYS A 414 -25.98 9.99 -33.51
CA LYS A 414 -26.93 8.97 -34.01
C LYS A 414 -28.16 8.83 -33.12
N ASP A 415 -28.09 9.21 -31.86
CA ASP A 415 -29.20 9.13 -30.91
C ASP A 415 -30.12 10.37 -31.00
N ASP A 416 -29.54 11.54 -31.31
CA ASP A 416 -30.31 12.76 -31.58
C ASP A 416 -31.07 12.68 -32.91
N GLY A 417 -30.47 12.12 -33.97
CA GLY A 417 -31.15 11.92 -35.26
C GLY A 417 -32.27 10.87 -35.26
N LYS A 418 -32.50 10.17 -34.13
CA LYS A 418 -33.58 9.18 -33.97
C LYS A 418 -34.73 9.67 -33.08
N LYS A 419 -34.62 10.88 -32.52
CA LYS A 419 -35.70 11.54 -31.75
C LYS A 419 -36.53 12.52 -32.59
N ASP A 420 -36.02 12.92 -33.76
CA ASP A 420 -36.69 13.85 -34.69
C ASP A 420 -37.39 13.14 -35.87
N ALA A 421 -37.56 11.81 -35.80
CA ALA A 421 -38.34 10.99 -36.73
C ALA A 421 -39.34 10.13 -35.93
#